data_AF-A0AAN4WPJ8-F1
#
_entry.id   AF-A0AAN4WPJ8-F1
#
_cell.length_a   1.000
_cell.length_b   1.000
_cell.length_c   1.000
_cell.angle_alpha   90.00
_cell.angle_beta   90.00
_cell.angle_gamma   90.00
#
_symmetry.space_group_name_H-M   'P 1'
#
loop_
_entity.id
_entity.type
_entity.pdbx_description
1 polymer ?
#
loop_
_entity_poly.entity_id
_entity_poly.type
_entity_poly.pdbx_seq_one_letter_code
_entity_poly.pdbx_strand_id
1 'polypeptide(L)'
;MAVAEGIPTLELRDPRKRFGKTEIICGANLAVKAGERVAIIGPNGAGKSTIRASGESVLLIEQKLTIAMRISDRALAMGHGSIVFDGTPEGLRENTAVRKEWLEV
;
A
#
# COMPACT_ATOMS: atom_id res chain seq x y z
N MET A 1 -7.50 -6.00 -30.60
CA MET A 1 -6.12 -6.12 -30.06
C MET A 1 -6.22 -5.91 -28.56
N ALA A 2 -5.98 -6.95 -27.76
CA ALA A 2 -5.98 -6.84 -26.31
C ALA A 2 -4.63 -6.26 -25.89
N VAL A 3 -4.64 -5.17 -25.12
CA VAL A 3 -3.43 -4.64 -24.50
C VAL A 3 -2.97 -5.70 -23.50
N ALA A 4 -1.77 -6.25 -23.69
CA ALA A 4 -1.18 -7.15 -22.71
C ALA A 4 -0.88 -6.32 -21.45
N GLU A 5 -1.79 -6.36 -20.47
CA GLU A 5 -1.47 -5.89 -19.13
C GLU A 5 -0.35 -6.79 -18.60
N GLY A 6 0.86 -6.23 -18.50
CA GLY A 6 2.07 -6.97 -18.13
C GLY A 6 1.88 -7.75 -16.82
N ILE A 7 2.45 -8.96 -16.79
CA ILE A 7 2.42 -9.86 -15.63
C ILE A 7 2.99 -9.11 -14.42
N PRO A 8 2.26 -9.04 -13.28
CA PRO A 8 2.76 -8.38 -12.09
C PRO A 8 3.98 -9.14 -11.55
N THR A 9 5.05 -8.41 -11.27
CA THR A 9 6.27 -8.97 -10.67
C THR A 9 6.04 -9.35 -9.21
N LEU A 10 5.14 -8.63 -8.54
CA LEU A 10 4.70 -8.93 -7.19
C LEU A 10 3.18 -8.97 -7.15
N GLU A 11 2.64 -10.05 -6.58
CA GLU A 11 1.22 -10.19 -6.32
C GLU A 11 0.95 -10.74 -4.92
N LEU A 12 0.04 -10.08 -4.21
CA LEU A 12 -0.53 -10.50 -2.94
C LEU A 12 -2.02 -10.70 -3.15
N ARG A 13 -2.49 -11.93 -2.88
CA ARG A 13 -3.91 -12.30 -2.96
C ARG A 13 -4.38 -12.71 -1.58
N ASP A 14 -5.38 -12.00 -1.08
CA ASP A 14 -6.00 -12.16 0.24
C ASP A 14 -5.00 -12.47 1.38
N PRO A 15 -3.88 -11.73 1.53
CA PRO A 15 -2.94 -11.96 2.60
C PRO A 15 -3.62 -11.71 3.95
N ARG A 16 -3.45 -12.66 4.86
CA ARG A 16 -3.94 -12.57 6.24
C ARG A 16 -2.80 -12.86 7.21
N LYS A 17 -2.70 -12.08 8.27
CA LYS A 17 -1.69 -12.30 9.32
C LYS A 17 -2.26 -11.99 10.69
N ARG A 18 -2.07 -12.93 11.63
CA ARG A 18 -2.44 -12.79 13.03
C ARG A 18 -1.21 -12.87 13.93
N PHE A 19 -1.19 -12.07 14.99
CA PHE A 19 -0.26 -12.20 16.12
C PHE A 19 -1.08 -12.37 17.41
N GLY A 20 -1.02 -13.56 18.01
CA GLY A 20 -1.90 -13.91 19.13
C GLY A 20 -3.37 -13.86 18.72
N LYS A 21 -4.17 -13.02 19.40
CA LYS A 21 -5.61 -12.84 19.10
C LYS A 21 -5.86 -11.79 18.01
N THR A 22 -4.91 -10.90 17.75
CA THR A 22 -5.09 -9.73 16.89
C THR A 22 -4.73 -10.03 15.44
N GLU A 23 -5.67 -9.77 14.53
CA GLU A 23 -5.43 -9.80 13.08
C GLU A 23 -4.85 -8.45 12.63
N ILE A 24 -3.70 -8.48 11.97
CA ILE A 24 -2.94 -7.30 11.56
C ILE A 24 -3.03 -7.07 10.05
N ILE A 25 -3.20 -8.13 9.24
CA ILE A 25 -3.60 -8.02 7.83
C ILE A 25 -4.91 -8.79 7.67
N CYS A 26 -5.91 -8.14 7.07
CA CYS A 26 -7.30 -8.58 7.00
C CYS A 26 -7.77 -8.91 5.57
N GLY A 27 -6.86 -9.24 4.65
CA GLY A 27 -7.19 -9.54 3.25
C GLY A 27 -6.89 -8.40 2.27
N ALA A 28 -5.63 -8.00 2.17
CA ALA A 28 -5.20 -6.88 1.32
C ALA A 28 -4.66 -7.34 -0.04
N ASN A 29 -5.44 -7.22 -1.11
CA ASN A 29 -4.99 -7.56 -2.46
C ASN A 29 -4.09 -6.47 -3.05
N LEU A 30 -2.92 -6.85 -3.57
CA LEU A 30 -1.96 -5.91 -4.17
C LEU A 30 -1.25 -6.58 -5.35
N ALA A 31 -1.28 -5.93 -6.51
CA ALA A 31 -0.43 -6.28 -7.65
C ALA A 31 0.49 -5.09 -7.98
N VAL A 32 1.77 -5.38 -8.15
CA VAL A 32 2.81 -4.40 -8.51
C VAL A 32 3.51 -4.88 -9.78
N LYS A 33 3.53 -4.01 -10.78
CA LYS A 33 4.16 -4.26 -12.08
C LYS A 33 5.69 -4.06 -11.99
N ALA A 34 6.41 -4.67 -12.91
CA ALA A 34 7.86 -4.46 -13.05
C ALA A 34 8.18 -2.97 -13.18
N GLY A 35 9.10 -2.47 -12.35
CA GLY A 35 9.51 -1.06 -12.35
C GLY A 35 8.53 -0.07 -11.69
N GLU A 36 7.39 -0.53 -11.17
CA GLU A 36 6.43 0.31 -10.45
C GLU A 36 6.92 0.61 -9.02
N ARG A 37 6.96 1.90 -8.64
CA ARG A 37 7.30 2.33 -7.28
C ARG A 37 6.03 2.57 -6.48
N VAL A 38 5.78 1.73 -5.49
CA VAL A 38 4.55 1.77 -4.67
C VAL A 38 4.89 2.14 -3.24
N ALA A 39 4.19 3.13 -2.69
CA ALA A 39 4.25 3.47 -1.28
C ALA A 39 3.01 2.97 -0.54
N ILE A 40 3.20 2.28 0.58
CA ILE A 40 2.15 1.95 1.54
C ILE A 40 2.30 2.86 2.75
N ILE A 41 1.24 3.60 3.03
CA ILE A 41 1.16 4.63 4.07
C ILE A 41 0.03 4.25 5.02
N GLY A 42 0.17 4.55 6.31
CA GLY A 42 -0.84 4.23 7.31
C GLY A 42 -0.31 4.35 8.73
N PRO A 43 -1.17 4.30 9.76
CA PRO A 43 -0.78 4.47 11.14
C PRO A 43 0.10 3.32 11.65
N ASN A 44 0.75 3.51 12.80
CA ASN A 44 1.50 2.43 13.45
C ASN A 44 0.56 1.27 13.78
N GLY A 45 1.02 0.04 13.56
CA GLY A 45 0.19 -1.16 13.74
C GLY A 45 -0.72 -1.52 12.56
N ALA A 46 -0.80 -0.72 11.50
CA ALA A 46 -1.64 -1.01 10.31
C ALA A 46 -1.16 -2.19 9.44
N GLY A 47 -0.09 -2.90 9.82
CA GLY A 47 0.40 -4.09 9.11
C GLY A 47 1.40 -3.86 7.98
N LYS A 48 1.80 -2.60 7.70
CA LYS A 48 2.67 -2.22 6.57
C LYS A 48 3.97 -3.05 6.45
N SER A 49 4.71 -3.25 7.55
CA SER A 49 5.99 -4.00 7.57
C SER A 49 5.86 -5.48 7.20
N THR A 50 4.64 -6.01 7.22
CA THR A 50 4.36 -7.44 6.96
C THR A 50 4.16 -7.71 5.46
N ILE A 51 4.05 -6.69 4.61
CA ILE A 51 3.68 -6.79 3.18
C ILE A 51 4.88 -6.99 2.22
N ARG A 52 6.12 -7.03 2.72
CA ARG A 52 7.33 -7.15 1.87
C ARG A 52 7.39 -8.47 1.10
N ALA A 53 7.49 -8.38 -0.21
CA ALA A 53 7.88 -9.49 -1.09
C ALA A 53 8.85 -9.02 -2.19
N SER A 54 9.78 -9.92 -2.54
CA SER A 54 10.87 -9.81 -3.52
C SER A 54 10.35 -9.82 -4.96
N GLY A 55 10.97 -9.25 -5.99
CA GLY A 55 12.13 -8.36 -6.19
C GLY A 55 11.85 -7.58 -7.49
N GLU A 56 12.65 -6.57 -7.84
CA GLU A 56 12.41 -5.58 -8.93
C GLU A 56 11.34 -4.50 -8.72
N SER A 57 10.42 -4.62 -7.74
CA SER A 57 9.53 -3.53 -7.30
C SER A 57 9.96 -2.95 -5.95
N VAL A 58 9.99 -1.62 -5.81
CA VAL A 58 10.33 -0.96 -4.54
C VAL A 58 9.05 -0.66 -3.78
N LEU A 59 8.79 -1.46 -2.74
CA LEU A 59 7.72 -1.20 -1.76
C LEU A 59 8.26 -0.34 -0.62
N LEU A 60 7.80 0.91 -0.57
CA LEU A 60 8.14 1.84 0.50
C LEU A 60 7.08 1.77 1.58
N ILE A 61 7.52 1.45 2.80
CA ILE A 61 6.67 1.42 3.98
C ILE A 61 7.10 2.60 4.83
N GLU A 62 6.31 3.68 4.80
CA GLU A 62 6.74 4.96 5.36
C GLU A 62 5.63 5.61 6.18
N GLN A 63 5.98 6.18 7.33
CA GLN A 63 5.04 6.97 8.15
C GLN A 63 5.02 8.44 7.74
N LYS A 64 6.06 8.92 7.05
CA LYS A 64 6.17 10.31 6.63
C LYS A 64 5.65 10.50 5.21
N LEU A 65 4.37 10.86 5.12
CA LEU A 65 3.62 11.22 3.90
C LEU A 65 4.45 11.99 2.87
N THR A 66 5.20 13.02 3.30
CA THR A 66 5.96 13.91 2.42
C THR A 66 7.04 13.21 1.59
N ILE A 67 7.70 12.19 2.15
CA ILE A 67 8.75 11.45 1.45
C ILE A 67 8.11 10.43 0.52
N ALA A 68 7.16 9.65 1.04
CA ALA A 68 6.44 8.63 0.29
C ALA A 68 5.92 9.16 -1.05
N MET A 69 5.26 10.32 -1.01
CA MET A 69 4.65 10.92 -2.19
C MET A 69 5.63 11.51 -3.21
N ARG A 70 6.91 11.73 -2.87
CA ARG A 70 7.91 12.27 -3.81
C ARG A 70 8.60 11.17 -4.64
N ILE A 71 8.55 9.93 -4.16
CA ILE A 71 9.36 8.83 -4.70
C ILE A 71 8.53 7.66 -5.22
N SER A 72 7.20 7.68 -5.01
CA SER A 72 6.26 6.66 -5.50
C SER A 72 5.49 7.15 -6.71
N ASP A 73 5.23 6.24 -7.66
CA ASP A 73 4.30 6.46 -8.77
C ASP A 73 2.85 6.17 -8.34
N ARG A 74 2.67 5.33 -7.32
CA ARG A 74 1.38 4.92 -6.75
C ARG A 74 1.44 4.91 -5.23
N ALA A 75 0.36 5.37 -4.60
CA ALA A 75 0.21 5.42 -3.16
C ALA A 75 -0.98 4.56 -2.72
N LEU A 76 -0.73 3.76 -1.69
CA LEU A 76 -1.72 2.96 -0.99
C LEU A 76 -1.85 3.49 0.44
N ALA A 77 -3.07 3.68 0.92
CA ALA A 77 -3.31 3.91 2.34
C ALA A 77 -3.85 2.62 2.98
N MET A 78 -3.36 2.29 4.17
CA MET A 78 -3.83 1.16 4.97
C MET A 78 -4.46 1.61 6.28
N GLY A 79 -5.62 1.04 6.58
CA GLY A 79 -6.37 1.19 7.83
C GLY A 79 -6.90 -0.17 8.29
N HIS A 80 -6.81 -0.47 9.59
CA HIS A 80 -7.28 -1.74 10.18
C HIS A 80 -6.84 -3.02 9.45
N GLY A 81 -5.63 -3.03 8.88
CA GLY A 81 -5.08 -4.19 8.18
C GLY A 81 -5.61 -4.39 6.75
N SER A 82 -6.34 -3.40 6.21
CA SER A 82 -6.87 -3.40 4.85
C SER A 82 -6.39 -2.17 4.07
N ILE A 83 -6.35 -2.28 2.74
CA ILE A 83 -6.12 -1.13 1.87
C ILE A 83 -7.41 -0.30 1.83
N VAL A 84 -7.33 0.96 2.24
CA VAL A 84 -8.45 1.91 2.29
C VAL A 84 -8.35 2.99 1.20
N PHE A 85 -7.20 3.08 0.52
CA PHE A 85 -7.01 3.90 -0.67
C PHE A 85 -5.99 3.26 -1.60
N ASP A 86 -6.23 3.39 -2.90
CA ASP A 86 -5.33 2.96 -3.96
C ASP A 86 -5.40 3.94 -5.14
N GLY A 87 -4.30 4.63 -5.44
CA GLY A 87 -4.28 5.62 -6.51
C GLY A 87 -2.96 6.38 -6.61
N THR A 88 -2.99 7.55 -7.24
CA THR A 88 -1.80 8.41 -7.38
C THR A 88 -1.46 9.12 -6.06
N PRO A 89 -0.20 9.51 -5.84
CA PRO A 89 0.17 10.35 -4.70
C PRO A 89 -0.61 11.66 -4.61
N GLU A 90 -0.94 12.26 -5.76
CA GLU A 90 -1.77 13.47 -5.84
C GLU A 90 -3.21 13.19 -5.43
N GLY A 91 -3.81 12.09 -5.92
CA GLY A 91 -5.15 11.67 -5.49
C GLY A 91 -5.23 11.41 -3.98
N LEU A 92 -4.17 10.85 -3.38
CA LEU A 92 -4.10 10.70 -1.92
C LEU A 92 -3.97 12.05 -1.20
N ARG A 93 -3.21 13.00 -1.76
CA ARG A 93 -3.13 14.38 -1.24
C ARG A 93 -4.45 15.11 -1.32
N GLU A 94 -5.30 14.82 -2.28
CA GLU A 94 -6.60 15.50 -2.41
C GLU A 94 -7.69 14.82 -1.56
N ASN A 95 -7.53 13.53 -1.27
CA ASN A 95 -8.49 12.74 -0.48
C ASN A 95 -8.44 13.10 1.01
N THR A 96 -9.14 14.17 1.36
CA THR A 96 -9.20 14.70 2.73
C THR A 96 -9.87 13.74 3.72
N ALA A 97 -10.80 12.90 3.28
CA ALA A 97 -11.44 11.90 4.14
C ALA A 97 -10.42 10.84 4.59
N VAL A 98 -9.71 10.22 3.64
CA VAL A 98 -8.69 9.21 3.94
C VAL A 98 -7.55 9.80 4.76
N ARG A 99 -7.12 11.02 4.44
CA ARG A 99 -6.05 11.67 5.21
C ARG A 99 -6.46 11.93 6.66
N LYS A 100 -7.61 12.56 6.88
CA LYS A 100 -8.11 12.84 8.24
C LYS A 100 -8.34 11.58 9.07
N GLU A 101 -8.83 10.52 8.44
CA GLU A 101 -9.19 9.29 9.14
C GLU A 101 -7.97 8.40 9.42
N TRP A 102 -6.98 8.37 8.52
CA TRP A 102 -5.91 7.36 8.59
C TRP A 102 -4.48 7.91 8.68
N LEU A 103 -4.24 9.14 8.22
CA LEU A 103 -2.87 9.63 7.96
C LEU A 103 -2.50 10.90 8.72
N GLU A 104 -3.48 11.68 9.16
CA GLU A 104 -3.30 12.85 10.02
C GLU A 104 -3.40 12.41 11.48
N VAL A 105 -2.29 12.51 12.20
CA VAL A 105 -2.19 12.41 13.67
C VAL A 105 -1.59 13.69 14.21
#